data_AF-A0A260Z732-F1
#
_entry.id   AF-A0A260Z732-F1
#
_cell.length_a   1.000
_cell.length_b   1.000
_cell.length_c   1.000
_cell.angle_alpha   90.00
_cell.angle_beta   90.00
_cell.angle_gamma   90.00
#
_symmetry.space_group_name_H-M   'P 1'
#
loop_
_entity.id
_entity.type
_entity.pdbx_description
1 polymer ?
#
loop_
_entity_poly.entity_id
_entity_poly.type
_entity_poly.pdbx_seq_one_letter_code
_entity_poly.pdbx_strand_id
1 'polypeptide(L)'
;MSEVRNRKSSLKNGDSDLSDSDDGEFKEIIKDIENDHWKDRPVDETRWAKTKSAVHEWGLSCSWHGIPHMAQSLSWPTILLWSTILVISAVLFVYLITITVKQYFSFQKLVDLNVGGIGMEESSFPSITFCNSNPYKLSAVRAIPELEALLTVYSQALQ
;
A
#
# COMPACT_ATOMS: atom_id res chain seq x y z
N MET A 1 -16.20 27.50 9.07
CA MET A 1 -17.12 26.62 9.84
C MET A 1 -18.03 27.54 10.61
N SER A 2 -19.31 27.60 10.25
CA SER A 2 -20.32 28.42 10.92
C SER A 2 -20.64 27.79 12.29
N GLU A 3 -20.25 28.45 13.37
CA GLU A 3 -20.64 28.08 14.74
C GLU A 3 -22.16 28.26 14.90
N VAL A 4 -22.89 27.14 15.03
CA VAL A 4 -24.29 27.16 15.43
C VAL A 4 -24.33 27.43 16.94
N ARG A 5 -24.54 28.69 17.30
CA ARG A 5 -24.71 29.14 18.70
C ARG A 5 -26.00 28.55 19.28
N ASN A 6 -25.83 27.69 20.28
CA ASN A 6 -26.87 27.01 21.05
C ASN A 6 -27.76 28.04 21.77
N ARG A 7 -28.96 28.36 21.24
CA ARG A 7 -29.94 29.20 21.93
C ARG A 7 -30.73 28.36 22.92
N LYS A 8 -30.27 28.30 24.18
CA LYS A 8 -31.09 27.84 25.29
C LYS A 8 -31.79 29.02 25.96
N SER A 9 -33.13 28.97 25.89
CA SER A 9 -34.11 29.34 26.92
C SER A 9 -33.99 30.71 27.60
N SER A 10 -34.89 31.62 27.24
CA SER A 10 -35.69 32.34 28.24
C SER A 10 -36.98 32.87 27.61
N LEU A 11 -37.95 31.97 27.39
CA LEU A 11 -39.35 32.34 27.29
C LEU A 11 -39.82 32.59 28.72
N LYS A 12 -39.77 33.86 29.16
CA LYS A 12 -40.41 34.30 30.39
C LYS A 12 -41.65 35.09 29.99
N ASN A 13 -42.80 34.44 30.13
CA ASN A 13 -44.10 35.10 30.14
C ASN A 13 -44.16 36.11 31.29
N GLY A 14 -44.68 37.31 31.01
CA GLY A 14 -44.96 38.34 32.00
C GLY A 14 -45.66 39.51 31.33
N ASP A 15 -46.95 39.64 31.63
CA ASP A 15 -47.86 40.71 31.20
C ASP A 15 -47.38 42.12 31.61
N SER A 16 -47.92 43.11 30.87
CA SER A 16 -48.12 44.53 31.22
C SER A 16 -46.90 45.36 31.66
N ASP A 17 -46.41 46.24 30.79
CA ASP A 17 -46.68 47.69 30.87
C ASP A 17 -45.92 48.50 29.80
N LEU A 18 -46.49 49.66 29.49
CA LEU A 18 -46.14 50.59 28.42
C LEU A 18 -44.70 51.17 28.46
N SER A 19 -44.13 51.25 27.25
CA SER A 19 -43.27 52.33 26.73
C SER A 19 -42.05 52.81 27.55
N ASP A 20 -40.93 52.09 27.48
CA ASP A 20 -39.57 52.70 27.46
C ASP A 20 -38.42 51.70 27.12
N SER A 21 -38.71 50.58 26.42
CA SER A 21 -37.73 49.49 26.19
C SER A 21 -37.12 49.42 24.79
N ASP A 22 -37.67 50.16 23.81
CA ASP A 22 -37.33 49.97 22.40
C ASP A 22 -35.98 50.60 22.01
N ASP A 23 -35.53 51.61 22.77
CA ASP A 23 -34.23 52.27 22.55
C ASP A 23 -33.05 51.49 23.16
N GLY A 24 -33.30 50.68 24.21
CA GLY A 24 -32.30 49.83 24.83
C GLY A 24 -31.89 48.66 23.94
N GLU A 25 -32.88 47.93 23.40
CA GLU A 25 -32.64 46.80 22.49
C GLU A 25 -32.02 47.27 21.17
N PHE A 26 -32.47 48.42 20.64
CA PHE A 26 -31.89 49.01 19.44
C PHE A 26 -30.43 49.47 19.64
N LYS A 27 -30.09 50.01 20.82
CA LYS A 27 -28.70 50.37 21.17
C LYS A 27 -27.81 49.14 21.30
N GLU A 28 -28.31 48.04 21.85
CA GLU A 28 -27.56 46.77 21.90
C GLU A 28 -27.31 46.22 20.49
N ILE A 29 -28.31 46.25 19.61
CA ILE A 29 -28.18 45.83 18.22
C ILE A 29 -27.16 46.71 17.46
N ILE A 30 -27.21 48.04 17.63
CA ILE A 30 -26.22 48.94 17.03
C ILE A 30 -24.82 48.66 17.56
N LYS A 31 -24.68 48.42 18.86
CA LYS A 31 -23.39 48.13 19.49
C LYS A 31 -22.83 46.80 18.99
N ASP A 32 -23.67 45.79 18.79
CA ASP A 32 -23.27 44.52 18.19
C ASP A 32 -22.86 44.68 16.72
N ILE A 33 -23.61 45.45 15.93
CA ILE A 33 -23.27 45.78 14.53
C ILE A 33 -21.95 46.57 14.45
N GLU A 34 -21.75 47.55 15.32
CA GLU A 34 -20.52 48.37 15.36
C GLU A 34 -19.30 47.56 15.81
N ASN A 35 -19.49 46.63 16.75
CA ASN A 35 -18.42 45.75 17.23
C ASN A 35 -18.07 44.64 16.22
N ASP A 36 -19.04 44.19 15.42
CA ASP A 36 -18.79 43.30 14.27
C ASP A 36 -18.11 44.05 13.12
N HIS A 37 -18.52 45.29 12.83
CA HIS A 37 -17.89 46.15 11.81
C HIS A 37 -16.45 46.57 12.18
N TRP A 38 -16.09 46.56 13.48
CA TRP A 38 -14.71 46.78 13.94
C TRP A 38 -13.79 45.55 13.78
N LYS A 39 -14.35 44.34 13.69
CA LYS A 39 -13.58 43.11 13.44
C LYS A 39 -13.20 42.92 11.96
N ASP A 40 -13.81 43.68 11.06
CA ASP A 40 -13.49 43.69 9.62
C ASP A 40 -12.30 44.59 9.26
N ARG A 41 -11.57 45.13 10.25
CA ARG A 41 -10.28 45.73 9.96
C ARG A 41 -9.33 44.62 9.52
N PRO A 42 -8.62 44.75 8.38
CA PRO A 42 -7.60 43.80 8.01
C PRO A 42 -6.53 43.88 9.10
N VAL A 43 -6.61 42.97 10.07
CA VAL A 43 -5.47 42.68 10.93
C VAL A 43 -4.36 42.37 9.96
N ASP A 44 -3.26 43.12 9.99
CA ASP A 44 -2.07 42.83 9.21
C ASP A 44 -1.68 41.39 9.54
N GLU A 45 -2.16 40.44 8.73
CA GLU A 45 -2.06 39.04 9.06
C GLU A 45 -0.58 38.71 9.08
N THR A 46 -0.08 38.48 10.29
CA THR A 46 1.28 38.02 10.51
C THR A 46 1.55 36.86 9.55
N ARG A 47 2.76 36.78 8.99
CA ARG A 47 3.15 35.71 8.04
C ARG A 47 2.76 34.32 8.56
N TRP A 48 2.79 34.14 9.87
CA TRP A 48 2.37 32.93 10.58
C TRP A 48 0.89 32.56 10.38
N ALA A 49 -0.02 33.53 10.49
CA ALA A 49 -1.46 33.31 10.29
C ALA A 49 -1.72 32.86 8.85
N LYS A 50 -1.10 33.52 7.86
CA LYS A 50 -1.17 33.13 6.45
C LYS A 50 -0.65 31.72 6.21
N THR A 51 0.51 31.38 6.77
CA THR A 51 1.07 30.03 6.63
C THR A 51 0.22 28.97 7.31
N LYS A 52 -0.38 29.27 8.46
CA LYS A 52 -1.25 28.33 9.18
C LYS A 52 -2.52 28.04 8.39
N SER A 53 -3.16 29.07 7.84
CA SER A 53 -4.35 28.92 6.99
C SER A 53 -4.03 28.13 5.73
N ALA A 54 -2.90 28.42 5.06
CA ALA A 54 -2.46 27.69 3.88
C ALA A 54 -2.16 26.20 4.17
N VAL A 55 -1.51 25.89 5.30
CA VAL A 55 -1.23 24.50 5.70
C VAL A 55 -2.51 23.75 6.04
N HIS A 56 -3.47 24.41 6.68
CA HIS A 56 -4.77 23.82 6.99
C HIS A 56 -5.57 23.53 5.71
N GLU A 57 -5.62 24.47 4.78
CA GLU A 57 -6.29 24.30 3.48
C GLU A 57 -5.65 23.17 2.66
N TRP A 58 -4.32 23.14 2.59
CA TRP A 58 -3.57 22.04 1.97
C TRP A 58 -3.88 20.70 2.64
N GLY A 59 -3.95 20.67 3.97
CA GLY A 59 -4.25 19.46 4.74
C GLY A 59 -5.63 18.88 4.43
N LEU A 60 -6.60 19.74 4.10
CA LEU A 60 -7.94 19.32 3.68
C LEU A 60 -7.99 18.81 2.22
N SER A 61 -7.15 19.36 1.34
CA SER A 61 -7.11 19.01 -0.09
C SER A 61 -6.05 17.96 -0.46
N CYS A 62 -5.25 17.50 0.51
CA CYS A 62 -4.15 16.57 0.26
C CYS A 62 -4.67 15.18 -0.14
N SER A 63 -3.98 14.52 -1.09
CA SER A 63 -4.27 13.14 -1.50
C SER A 63 -3.81 12.08 -0.49
N TRP A 64 -3.09 12.49 0.57
CA TRP A 64 -2.64 11.58 1.61
C TRP A 64 -3.81 11.28 2.54
N HIS A 65 -4.37 10.06 2.45
CA HIS A 65 -5.57 9.65 3.16
C HIS A 65 -5.61 9.97 4.67
N GLY A 66 -4.48 9.99 5.37
CA GLY A 66 -4.44 10.29 6.82
C GLY A 66 -4.36 11.78 7.19
N ILE A 67 -3.96 12.66 6.27
CA ILE A 67 -3.78 14.10 6.55
C ILE A 67 -5.12 14.85 6.67
N PRO A 68 -6.13 14.63 5.82
CA PRO A 68 -7.44 15.26 5.96
C PRO A 68 -8.14 14.92 7.29
N HIS A 69 -7.99 13.68 7.78
CA HIS A 69 -8.53 13.28 9.09
C HIS A 69 -7.87 14.05 10.27
N MET A 70 -6.59 14.39 10.13
CA MET A 70 -5.87 15.21 11.10
C MET A 70 -6.28 16.68 11.02
N ALA A 71 -6.46 17.22 9.80
CA ALA A 71 -6.88 18.61 9.57
C ALA A 71 -8.34 18.87 10.00
N GLN A 72 -9.22 17.87 9.91
CA GLN A 72 -10.63 17.99 10.31
C GLN A 72 -10.87 17.79 11.81
N SER A 73 -9.90 17.24 12.56
CA SER A 73 -10.10 16.97 13.98
C SER A 73 -9.92 18.21 14.86
N LEU A 74 -10.94 18.51 15.67
CA LEU A 74 -10.93 19.64 16.61
C LEU A 74 -10.29 19.28 17.97
N SER A 75 -10.21 17.99 18.30
CA SER A 75 -9.71 17.47 19.58
C SER A 75 -8.25 17.02 19.49
N TRP A 76 -7.41 17.54 20.40
CA TRP A 76 -6.00 17.20 20.52
C TRP A 76 -5.68 15.68 20.62
N PRO A 77 -6.41 14.86 21.41
CA PRO A 77 -6.12 13.42 21.45
C PRO A 77 -6.43 12.70 20.12
N THR A 78 -7.39 13.19 19.35
CA THR A 78 -7.76 12.60 18.06
C THR A 78 -6.70 12.92 17.00
N ILE A 79 -6.12 14.12 17.03
CA ILE A 79 -4.96 14.50 16.21
C ILE A 79 -3.79 13.56 16.48
N LEU A 80 -3.47 13.29 17.75
CA LEU A 80 -2.38 12.39 18.12
C LEU A 80 -2.61 10.95 17.64
N LEU A 81 -3.84 10.46 17.74
CA LEU A 81 -4.21 9.13 17.25
C LEU A 81 -3.97 9.03 15.74
N TRP A 82 -4.50 9.96 14.95
CA TRP A 82 -4.35 9.94 13.50
C TRP A 82 -2.89 10.14 13.06
N SER A 83 -2.14 11.01 13.76
CA SER A 83 -0.70 11.17 13.55
C SER A 83 0.05 9.87 13.81
N THR A 84 -0.26 9.16 14.89
CA THR A 84 0.40 7.89 15.24
C THR A 84 0.12 6.82 14.19
N ILE A 85 -1.13 6.69 13.75
CA ILE A 85 -1.52 5.73 12.70
C ILE A 85 -0.79 6.05 11.39
N LEU A 86 -0.68 7.33 11.00
CA LEU A 86 0.02 7.75 9.79
C LEU A 86 1.53 7.45 9.87
N VAL A 87 2.15 7.63 11.02
CA VAL A 87 3.57 7.28 11.23
C VAL A 87 3.77 5.76 11.13
N ILE A 88 2.92 4.97 11.78
CA ILE A 88 3.00 3.51 11.73
C ILE A 88 2.83 3.01 10.29
N SER A 89 1.84 3.53 9.56
CA SER A 89 1.60 3.12 8.17
C SER A 89 2.76 3.51 7.25
N ALA A 90 3.39 4.67 7.45
CA ALA A 90 4.58 5.07 6.72
C ALA A 90 5.78 4.13 6.98
N VAL A 91 6.01 3.76 8.24
CA VAL A 91 7.09 2.81 8.61
C VAL A 91 6.85 1.44 8.00
N LEU A 92 5.62 0.92 8.11
CA LEU A 92 5.25 -0.36 7.50
C LEU A 92 5.41 -0.31 5.97
N PHE A 93 4.98 0.77 5.33
CA PHE A 93 5.11 0.94 3.89
C PHE A 93 6.58 0.87 3.43
N VAL A 94 7.49 1.58 4.11
CA VAL A 94 8.93 1.52 3.81
C VAL A 94 9.49 0.11 4.02
N TYR A 95 9.08 -0.57 5.10
CA TYR A 95 9.50 -1.93 5.38
C TYR A 95 9.04 -2.92 4.28
N LEU A 96 7.76 -2.86 3.90
CA LEU A 96 7.20 -3.71 2.85
C LEU A 96 7.88 -3.46 1.50
N ILE A 97 8.06 -2.20 1.10
CA ILE A 97 8.78 -1.85 -0.13
C ILE A 97 10.18 -2.44 -0.13
N THR A 98 10.90 -2.34 0.99
CA THR A 98 12.26 -2.87 1.09
C THR A 98 12.27 -4.38 0.86
N ILE A 99 11.33 -5.12 1.45
CA ILE A 99 11.21 -6.57 1.23
C ILE A 99 10.87 -6.88 -0.22
N THR A 100 9.87 -6.21 -0.79
CA THR A 100 9.43 -6.42 -2.18
C THR A 100 10.58 -6.16 -3.17
N VAL A 101 11.33 -5.08 -2.97
CA VAL A 101 12.50 -4.75 -3.80
C VAL A 101 13.57 -5.83 -3.68
N LYS A 102 13.88 -6.29 -2.46
CA LYS A 102 14.84 -7.40 -2.27
C LYS A 102 14.37 -8.69 -2.94
N GLN A 103 13.07 -8.99 -2.88
CA GLN A 103 12.49 -10.16 -3.52
C GLN A 103 12.54 -10.06 -5.05
N TYR A 104 12.28 -8.87 -5.60
CA TYR A 104 12.41 -8.62 -7.03
C TYR A 104 13.85 -8.88 -7.52
N PHE A 105 14.85 -8.36 -6.82
CA PHE A 105 16.27 -8.60 -7.13
C PHE A 105 16.77 -10.01 -6.76
N SER A 106 15.96 -10.83 -6.09
CA SER A 106 16.29 -12.24 -5.84
C SER A 106 16.11 -13.11 -7.09
N PHE A 107 15.50 -12.57 -8.16
CA PHE A 107 15.28 -13.25 -9.44
C PHE A 107 14.73 -14.67 -9.29
N GLN A 108 13.83 -14.88 -8.34
CA GLN A 108 13.26 -16.20 -8.10
C GLN A 108 12.40 -16.60 -9.29
N LYS A 109 12.79 -17.70 -9.95
CA LYS A 109 12.02 -18.30 -11.03
C LYS A 109 11.02 -19.29 -10.45
N LEU A 110 9.74 -19.07 -10.74
CA LEU A 110 8.70 -20.06 -10.53
C LEU A 110 8.67 -20.95 -11.78
N VAL A 111 9.00 -22.22 -11.63
CA VAL A 111 8.81 -23.21 -12.70
C VAL A 111 7.45 -23.83 -12.45
N ASP A 112 6.47 -23.42 -13.25
CA ASP A 112 5.18 -24.11 -13.27
C ASP A 112 5.33 -25.36 -14.11
N LEU A 113 5.32 -26.52 -13.45
CA LEU A 113 5.29 -27.82 -14.11
C LEU A 113 3.84 -28.07 -14.53
N ASN A 114 3.37 -27.32 -15.54
CA ASN A 114 2.14 -27.68 -16.19
C ASN A 114 2.38 -29.02 -16.87
N VAL A 115 1.74 -30.07 -16.35
CA VAL A 115 1.82 -31.40 -16.93
C VAL A 115 0.90 -31.45 -18.16
N GLY A 116 1.16 -30.57 -19.13
CA GLY A 116 0.53 -30.57 -20.45
C GLY A 116 0.77 -31.89 -21.20
N GLY A 117 1.79 -32.66 -20.80
CA GLY A 117 2.00 -34.03 -21.29
C GLY A 117 1.03 -35.08 -20.74
N ILE A 118 0.12 -34.74 -19.82
CA ILE A 118 -0.94 -35.65 -19.34
C ILE A 118 -2.26 -35.47 -20.12
N GLY A 119 -2.38 -34.42 -20.93
CA GLY A 119 -3.59 -34.13 -21.72
C GLY A 119 -3.32 -34.15 -23.22
N MET A 120 -3.58 -35.29 -23.86
CA MET A 120 -3.81 -35.52 -25.31
C MET A 120 -3.28 -34.50 -26.34
N GLU A 121 -2.04 -34.01 -26.21
CA GLU A 121 -1.29 -33.50 -27.36
C GLU A 121 -0.56 -34.67 -28.02
N GLU A 122 -0.60 -34.70 -29.35
CA GLU A 122 0.13 -35.62 -30.21
C GLU A 122 1.63 -35.51 -29.92
N SER A 123 2.10 -36.26 -28.93
CA SER A 123 3.49 -36.24 -28.50
C SER A 123 4.34 -36.98 -29.52
N SER A 124 5.45 -36.36 -29.94
CA SER A 124 6.40 -36.98 -30.85
C SER A 124 6.93 -38.28 -30.25
N PHE A 125 6.88 -39.37 -31.02
CA PHE A 125 7.43 -40.64 -30.57
C PHE A 125 8.93 -40.49 -30.30
N PRO A 126 9.43 -40.86 -29.11
CA PRO A 126 10.83 -40.66 -28.77
C PRO A 126 11.72 -41.56 -29.63
N SER A 127 12.97 -41.13 -29.85
CA SER A 127 13.97 -42.00 -30.45
C SER A 127 14.35 -43.10 -29.47
N ILE A 128 13.89 -44.32 -29.72
CA ILE A 128 14.30 -45.49 -28.95
C ILE A 128 15.56 -46.06 -29.58
N THR A 129 16.67 -45.99 -28.84
CA THR A 129 17.93 -46.64 -29.23
C THR A 129 18.12 -47.87 -28.37
N PHE A 130 18.15 -49.06 -28.99
CA PHE A 130 18.53 -50.29 -28.32
C PHE A 130 19.92 -50.72 -28.78
N CYS A 131 20.73 -51.17 -27.84
CA CYS A 131 22.05 -51.74 -28.12
C CYS A 131 22.05 -53.21 -27.70
N ASN A 132 22.81 -54.03 -28.41
CA ASN A 132 23.10 -55.38 -27.95
C ASN A 132 23.93 -55.29 -26.67
N SER A 133 23.55 -56.01 -25.62
CA SER A 133 24.34 -56.11 -24.38
C SER A 133 25.74 -56.68 -24.64
N ASN A 134 25.88 -57.50 -25.68
CA ASN A 134 27.19 -57.95 -26.12
C ASN A 134 27.87 -56.86 -27.00
N PRO A 135 28.99 -56.28 -26.54
CA PRO A 135 29.70 -55.23 -27.27
C PRO A 135 30.42 -55.74 -28.53
N TYR A 136 30.70 -57.06 -28.62
CA TYR A 136 31.53 -57.61 -29.69
C TYR A 136 30.88 -58.80 -30.38
N LYS A 137 30.88 -58.77 -31.72
CA LYS A 137 30.47 -59.94 -32.51
C LYS A 137 31.62 -60.95 -32.52
N LEU A 138 31.40 -62.15 -31.97
CA LEU A 138 32.41 -63.20 -31.84
C LEU A 138 33.05 -63.58 -33.20
N SER A 139 32.27 -63.58 -34.28
CA SER A 139 32.81 -63.81 -35.64
C SER A 139 33.72 -62.69 -36.13
N ALA A 140 33.48 -61.43 -35.71
CA ALA A 140 34.35 -60.30 -36.07
C ALA A 140 35.64 -60.32 -35.23
N VAL A 141 35.56 -60.79 -33.99
CA VAL A 141 36.73 -60.99 -33.12
C VAL A 141 37.67 -62.05 -33.68
N ARG A 142 37.15 -63.19 -34.15
CA ARG A 142 37.94 -64.27 -34.77
C ARG A 142 38.56 -63.90 -36.12
N ALA A 143 38.08 -62.85 -36.78
CA ALA A 143 38.67 -62.40 -38.03
C ALA A 143 39.99 -61.63 -37.82
N ILE A 144 40.26 -61.19 -36.59
CA ILE A 144 41.47 -60.44 -36.23
C ILE A 144 42.32 -61.34 -35.33
N PRO A 145 43.49 -61.81 -35.79
CA PRO A 145 44.30 -62.82 -35.08
C PRO A 145 44.74 -62.35 -33.69
N GLU A 146 45.03 -61.05 -33.54
CA GLU A 146 45.40 -60.43 -32.26
C GLU A 146 44.26 -60.50 -31.22
N LEU A 147 43.00 -60.32 -31.65
CA LEU A 147 41.84 -60.30 -30.76
C LEU A 147 41.34 -61.71 -30.44
N GLU A 148 41.53 -62.65 -31.37
CA GLU A 148 41.27 -64.08 -31.14
C GLU A 148 42.21 -64.66 -30.08
N ALA A 149 43.52 -64.38 -30.17
CA ALA A 149 44.50 -64.84 -29.20
C ALA A 149 44.17 -64.33 -27.78
N LEU A 150 43.77 -63.06 -27.66
CA LEU A 150 43.35 -62.46 -26.39
C LEU A 150 42.08 -63.12 -25.84
N LEU A 151 41.10 -63.41 -26.70
CA LEU A 151 39.88 -64.11 -26.30
C LEU A 151 40.17 -65.53 -25.79
N THR A 152 41.09 -66.26 -26.43
CA THR A 152 41.50 -67.61 -25.99
C THR A 152 42.14 -67.57 -24.61
N VAL A 153 43.10 -66.67 -24.37
CA VAL A 153 43.77 -66.54 -23.06
C VAL A 153 42.77 -66.16 -21.97
N TYR A 154 41.86 -65.22 -22.26
CA TYR A 154 40.83 -64.82 -21.30
C TYR A 154 39.85 -65.96 -20.98
N SER A 155 39.46 -66.76 -21.98
CA SER A 155 38.56 -67.91 -21.79
C SER A 155 39.19 -69.04 -20.95
N GLN A 156 40.51 -69.23 -21.05
CA GLN A 156 41.25 -70.22 -20.27
C GLN A 156 41.45 -69.77 -18.82
N ALA A 157 41.53 -68.46 -18.56
CA ALA A 157 41.69 -67.91 -17.22
C ALA A 157 40.39 -67.88 -16.39
N LEU A 158 39.23 -68.08 -17.05
CA LEU A 158 37.90 -68.11 -16.43
C LEU A 158 37.37 -69.53 -16.19
N GLN A 159 38.11 -70.57 -16.59
CA GLN A 159 37.85 -71.97 -16.25
C GLN A 159 38.58 -72.37 -14.98
#